data_AF-A0A6B3LAG0-F1
#
_entry.id   AF-A0A6B3LAG0-F1
#
_cell.length_a   1.000
_cell.length_b   1.000
_cell.length_c   1.000
_cell.angle_alpha   90.00
_cell.angle_beta   90.00
_cell.angle_gamma   90.00
#
_symmetry.space_group_name_H-M   'P 1'
#
loop_
_entity.id
_entity.type
_entity.pdbx_description
1 polymer ?
#
loop_
_entity_poly.entity_id
_entity_poly.type
_entity_poly.pdbx_seq_one_letter_code
_entity_poly.pdbx_strand_id
1 'polypeptide(L)'
;MKTTIKILMLAVVALVCVPSVLAVSDSALRDEFKLLNAERDKRAVLVDYLKKASVVEETADGTLKLSGDGDSHARAAVEEENRDRLRQFEIIARINGEPVAEVAKQFAMRMGVDVDAPEVRTLLRIHGSNTVGASLAPELVRQFLTSRGYQNISLQRDGVEATIRFSLPGERELGEVEIKAHGSSTAFGETSSSKSVGLAGGFCDIGMASRPIKEKEAINLAQLGIGDLRNPACEFPIALDGVAVVVNRNNPVSSLTVDQISKLFSGEIANWKELGGPDQPVFVYARDEQSGTWDTFKARVLKPFKRKLTTSNVDRFEDSEKLVRNVATHPNGIGFVGLAYVGASVKALRVQAGEQALPLEATRLTVKTQDYPLARLLYFYVPVNASPMALDFVKFTMSNDGQEVVDGTGLVGQGLSTKTDRENADSLKQQLLASEDVPYGYREAIRRADRRDTQANIRFSSGSDQPDINSLNNLERLAGLLASAGNENVSVVLIGFADNVGASENNLRISQRRAEAVADVLRAKGVRNIEVHGFGEAMPVADNASAAGRANNRRVEVWLVRG
;
A
#
# COMPACT_ATOMS: atom_id res chain seq x y z
N MET A 1 18.77 -39.37 11.93
CA MET A 1 19.29 -40.53 11.15
C MET A 1 18.23 -41.57 10.81
N LYS A 2 17.37 -42.06 11.72
CA LYS A 2 16.36 -43.08 11.40
C LYS A 2 15.18 -42.59 10.54
N THR A 3 14.87 -41.30 10.53
CA THR A 3 13.82 -40.69 9.68
C THR A 3 14.31 -40.40 8.26
N THR A 4 15.61 -40.09 8.11
CA THR A 4 16.28 -39.85 6.82
C THR A 4 16.32 -41.08 5.92
N ILE A 5 16.37 -42.28 6.51
CA ILE A 5 16.40 -43.56 5.77
C ILE A 5 15.00 -43.94 5.25
N LYS A 6 13.91 -43.53 5.92
CA LYS A 6 12.54 -43.91 5.54
C LYS A 6 12.03 -43.22 4.27
N ILE A 7 12.37 -41.95 4.06
CA ILE A 7 11.95 -41.19 2.86
C ILE A 7 12.79 -41.60 1.64
N LEU A 8 14.09 -41.88 1.85
CA LEU A 8 14.98 -42.38 0.81
C LEU A 8 14.59 -43.80 0.36
N MET A 9 14.17 -44.66 1.31
CA MET A 9 13.57 -45.95 0.96
C MET A 9 12.33 -45.74 0.10
N LEU A 10 11.45 -44.76 0.36
CA LEU A 10 10.28 -44.51 -0.49
C LEU A 10 10.64 -44.08 -1.92
N ALA A 11 11.63 -43.21 -2.15
CA ALA A 11 11.97 -42.73 -3.50
C ALA A 11 12.72 -43.76 -4.36
N VAL A 12 13.60 -44.56 -3.73
CA VAL A 12 14.29 -45.69 -4.39
C VAL A 12 13.31 -46.84 -4.60
N VAL A 13 12.46 -47.16 -3.60
CA VAL A 13 11.40 -48.20 -3.72
C VAL A 13 10.31 -47.77 -4.71
N ALA A 14 9.99 -46.49 -4.84
CA ALA A 14 9.00 -46.00 -5.80
C ALA A 14 9.42 -46.20 -7.26
N LEU A 15 10.71 -46.17 -7.58
CA LEU A 15 11.22 -46.49 -8.93
C LEU A 15 11.55 -47.99 -9.10
N VAL A 16 11.98 -48.67 -8.02
CA VAL A 16 12.35 -50.09 -8.02
C VAL A 16 11.12 -51.03 -7.96
N CYS A 17 9.99 -50.59 -7.40
CA CYS A 17 8.75 -51.36 -7.35
C CYS A 17 7.85 -51.18 -8.57
N VAL A 18 8.39 -50.85 -9.73
CA VAL A 18 7.75 -51.23 -10.99
C VAL A 18 8.06 -52.72 -11.18
N PRO A 19 7.09 -53.65 -11.03
CA PRO A 19 7.35 -55.10 -11.12
C PRO A 19 8.00 -55.52 -12.46
N SER A 20 7.97 -54.63 -13.45
CA SER A 20 8.43 -54.80 -14.82
C SER A 20 9.95 -54.70 -15.03
N VAL A 21 10.69 -53.91 -14.23
CA VAL A 21 12.13 -53.64 -14.53
C VAL A 21 13.02 -54.86 -14.25
N LEU A 22 12.66 -55.67 -13.25
CA LEU A 22 13.31 -56.95 -12.95
C LEU A 22 12.99 -58.06 -13.98
N ALA A 23 12.00 -57.85 -14.85
CA ALA A 23 11.54 -58.80 -15.86
C ALA A 23 11.98 -58.48 -17.31
N VAL A 24 12.66 -57.35 -17.55
CA VAL A 24 13.08 -56.84 -18.88
C VAL A 24 14.05 -57.77 -19.63
N SER A 25 13.71 -58.39 -20.76
CA SER A 25 14.66 -59.26 -21.47
C SER A 25 15.88 -58.55 -22.08
N ASP A 26 15.84 -57.21 -22.18
CA ASP A 26 16.90 -56.36 -22.74
C ASP A 26 17.95 -56.00 -21.66
N SER A 27 19.14 -56.60 -21.78
CA SER A 27 20.25 -56.38 -20.85
C SER A 27 20.82 -54.97 -20.90
N ALA A 28 20.77 -54.29 -22.06
CA ALA A 28 21.34 -52.96 -22.22
C ALA A 28 20.53 -51.90 -21.46
N LEU A 29 19.19 -51.96 -21.56
CA LEU A 29 18.30 -51.06 -20.82
C LEU A 29 18.38 -51.28 -19.31
N ARG A 30 18.57 -52.52 -18.86
CA ARG A 30 18.78 -52.84 -17.43
C ARG A 30 20.08 -52.25 -16.90
N ASP A 31 21.17 -52.35 -17.67
CA ASP A 31 22.48 -51.86 -17.24
C ASP A 31 22.53 -50.32 -17.26
N GLU A 32 21.89 -49.67 -18.25
CA GLU A 32 21.67 -48.22 -18.28
C GLU A 32 20.87 -47.75 -17.05
N PHE A 33 19.77 -48.42 -16.71
CA PHE A 33 18.96 -48.07 -15.54
C PHE A 33 19.72 -48.22 -14.21
N LYS A 34 20.57 -49.25 -14.09
CA LYS A 34 21.45 -49.44 -12.92
C LYS A 34 22.49 -48.32 -12.80
N LEU A 35 23.08 -47.91 -13.92
CA LEU A 35 24.08 -46.84 -13.94
C LEU A 35 23.45 -45.52 -13.47
N LEU A 36 22.28 -45.17 -14.00
CA LEU A 36 21.53 -43.97 -13.61
C LEU A 36 21.24 -43.95 -12.10
N ASN A 37 20.83 -45.09 -11.51
CA ASN A 37 20.61 -45.17 -10.06
C ASN A 37 21.89 -44.95 -9.24
N ALA A 38 23.01 -45.53 -9.68
CA ALA A 38 24.29 -45.38 -8.99
C ALA A 38 24.83 -43.94 -9.04
N GLU A 39 24.54 -43.18 -10.11
CA GLU A 39 24.86 -41.77 -10.19
C GLU A 39 23.94 -40.90 -9.32
N ARG A 40 22.65 -41.24 -9.27
CA ARG A 40 21.67 -40.58 -8.40
C ARG A 40 21.99 -40.72 -6.92
N ASP A 41 22.44 -41.90 -6.48
CA ASP A 41 22.84 -42.15 -5.10
C ASP A 41 23.98 -41.22 -4.63
N LYS A 42 24.86 -40.79 -5.56
CA LYS A 42 25.93 -39.82 -5.26
C LYS A 42 25.39 -38.41 -5.01
N ARG A 43 24.27 -38.04 -5.61
CA ARG A 43 23.61 -36.72 -5.51
C ARG A 43 22.47 -36.67 -4.50
N ALA A 44 21.96 -37.83 -4.07
CA ALA A 44 20.80 -37.96 -3.19
C ALA A 44 20.90 -37.15 -1.90
N VAL A 45 22.11 -37.03 -1.32
CA VAL A 45 22.35 -36.25 -0.10
C VAL A 45 22.12 -34.75 -0.33
N LEU A 46 22.56 -34.23 -1.47
CA LEU A 46 22.39 -32.82 -1.81
C LEU A 46 20.93 -32.50 -2.14
N VAL A 47 20.25 -33.36 -2.89
CA VAL A 47 18.83 -33.18 -3.22
C VAL A 47 17.94 -33.29 -1.97
N ASP A 48 18.23 -34.21 -1.04
CA ASP A 48 17.52 -34.32 0.24
C ASP A 48 17.74 -33.10 1.15
N TYR A 49 18.97 -32.58 1.16
CA TYR A 49 19.27 -31.32 1.84
C TYR A 49 18.46 -30.15 1.27
N LEU A 50 18.43 -30.02 -0.06
CA LEU A 50 17.68 -28.96 -0.75
C LEU A 50 16.17 -29.07 -0.50
N LYS A 51 15.60 -30.28 -0.51
CA LYS A 51 14.18 -30.50 -0.17
C LYS A 51 13.85 -30.15 1.27
N LYS A 52 14.69 -30.55 2.24
CA LYS A 52 14.49 -30.21 3.66
C LYS A 52 14.62 -28.72 3.94
N ALA A 53 15.45 -28.04 3.17
CA ALA A 53 15.57 -26.58 3.22
C ALA A 53 14.39 -25.87 2.52
N SER A 54 13.41 -26.60 1.98
CA SER A 54 12.30 -26.07 1.18
C SER A 54 12.78 -25.25 -0.04
N VAL A 55 13.95 -25.62 -0.59
CA VAL A 55 14.58 -24.98 -1.77
C VAL A 55 14.16 -25.67 -3.07
N VAL A 56 13.67 -26.92 -2.98
CA VAL A 56 13.27 -27.72 -4.14
C VAL A 56 11.97 -28.48 -3.84
N GLU A 57 11.04 -28.48 -4.78
CA GLU A 57 9.73 -29.12 -4.70
C GLU A 57 9.57 -30.18 -5.79
N GLU A 58 8.80 -31.23 -5.51
CA GLU A 58 8.38 -32.25 -6.49
C GLU A 58 7.21 -31.72 -7.31
N THR A 59 7.25 -31.89 -8.63
CA THR A 59 6.21 -31.42 -9.56
C THR A 59 5.30 -32.55 -10.03
N ALA A 60 4.15 -32.21 -10.62
CA ALA A 60 3.18 -33.19 -11.11
C ALA A 60 3.70 -34.06 -12.28
N ASP A 61 4.71 -33.57 -13.01
CA ASP A 61 5.42 -34.31 -14.05
C ASP A 61 6.62 -35.12 -13.52
N GLY A 62 6.72 -35.28 -12.19
CA GLY A 62 7.75 -36.11 -11.55
C GLY A 62 9.16 -35.52 -11.57
N THR A 63 9.31 -34.25 -11.97
CA THR A 63 10.58 -33.52 -11.91
C THR A 63 10.71 -32.71 -10.61
N LEU A 64 11.83 -32.00 -10.48
CA LEU A 64 12.14 -31.12 -9.38
C LEU A 64 12.15 -29.67 -9.84
N LYS A 65 11.50 -28.79 -9.07
CA LYS A 65 11.49 -27.34 -9.30
C LYS A 65 12.15 -26.61 -8.14
N LEU A 66 13.03 -25.66 -8.43
CA LEU A 66 13.59 -24.78 -7.42
C LEU A 66 12.55 -23.74 -6.98
N SER A 67 12.42 -23.54 -5.66
CA SER A 67 11.68 -22.43 -5.08
C SER A 67 12.58 -21.18 -5.04
N GLY A 68 12.46 -20.34 -6.07
CA GLY A 68 13.23 -19.08 -6.19
C GLY A 68 14.59 -19.20 -6.87
N ASP A 69 15.46 -18.22 -6.66
CA ASP A 69 16.82 -18.15 -7.25
C ASP A 69 17.83 -18.97 -6.42
N GLY A 70 17.70 -20.30 -6.46
CA GLY A 70 18.71 -21.20 -5.90
C GLY A 70 20.11 -20.88 -6.47
N ASP A 71 21.16 -21.14 -5.68
CA ASP A 71 22.53 -20.92 -6.12
C ASP A 71 22.91 -21.79 -7.34
N SER A 72 24.05 -21.49 -7.97
CA SER A 72 24.50 -22.19 -9.18
C SER A 72 24.69 -23.69 -8.98
N HIS A 73 25.00 -24.15 -7.77
CA HIS A 73 25.19 -25.56 -7.46
C HIS A 73 23.84 -26.28 -7.28
N ALA A 74 22.87 -25.62 -6.65
CA ALA A 74 21.51 -26.12 -6.53
C ALA A 74 20.83 -26.26 -7.89
N ARG A 75 21.00 -25.27 -8.79
CA ARG A 75 20.53 -25.34 -10.19
C ARG A 75 21.13 -26.51 -10.94
N ALA A 76 22.46 -26.65 -10.92
CA ALA A 76 23.13 -27.75 -11.60
C ALA A 76 22.68 -29.13 -11.07
N ALA A 77 22.51 -29.27 -9.76
CA ALA A 77 22.05 -30.51 -9.15
C ALA A 77 20.61 -30.87 -9.52
N VAL A 78 19.71 -29.88 -9.56
CA VAL A 78 18.31 -30.08 -9.96
C VAL A 78 18.18 -30.40 -11.44
N GLU A 79 18.91 -29.70 -12.31
CA GLU A 79 18.93 -29.98 -13.75
C GLU A 79 19.45 -31.40 -14.04
N GLU A 80 20.51 -31.82 -13.37
CA GLU A 80 21.08 -33.15 -13.56
C GLU A 80 20.13 -34.26 -13.05
N GLU A 81 19.54 -34.08 -11.87
CA GLU A 81 18.52 -34.99 -11.34
C GLU A 81 17.29 -35.09 -12.25
N ASN A 82 16.83 -33.98 -12.82
CA ASN A 82 15.71 -33.96 -13.75
C ASN A 82 16.03 -34.69 -15.06
N ARG A 83 17.24 -34.55 -15.60
CA ARG A 83 17.68 -35.31 -16.78
C ARG A 83 17.65 -36.81 -16.51
N ASP A 84 18.16 -37.26 -15.37
CA ASP A 84 18.18 -38.67 -15.00
C ASP A 84 16.76 -39.22 -14.80
N ARG A 85 15.88 -38.47 -14.13
CA ARG A 85 14.47 -38.83 -13.93
C ARG A 85 13.73 -38.97 -15.25
N LEU A 86 13.84 -38.00 -16.15
CA LEU A 86 13.23 -38.07 -17.47
C LEU A 86 13.73 -39.29 -18.24
N ARG A 87 15.03 -39.59 -18.19
CA ARG A 87 15.60 -40.77 -18.83
C ARG A 87 15.08 -42.06 -18.22
N GLN A 88 14.93 -42.13 -16.90
CA GLN A 88 14.32 -43.27 -16.23
C GLN A 88 12.85 -43.45 -16.62
N PHE A 89 12.10 -42.36 -16.75
CA PHE A 89 10.70 -42.42 -17.19
C PHE A 89 10.59 -42.93 -18.63
N GLU A 90 11.49 -42.53 -19.54
CA GLU A 90 11.57 -43.08 -20.90
C GLU A 90 11.84 -44.59 -20.93
N ILE A 91 12.80 -45.06 -20.12
CA ILE A 91 13.14 -46.48 -20.04
C ILE A 91 11.93 -47.27 -19.49
N ILE A 92 11.31 -46.81 -18.40
CA ILE A 92 10.16 -47.48 -17.79
C ILE A 92 8.95 -47.47 -18.72
N ALA A 93 8.67 -46.34 -19.38
CA ALA A 93 7.61 -46.21 -20.37
C ALA A 93 7.77 -47.24 -21.49
N ARG A 94 9.00 -47.38 -22.00
CA ARG A 94 9.34 -48.35 -23.04
C ARG A 94 9.19 -49.80 -22.57
N ILE A 95 9.54 -50.09 -21.32
CA ILE A 95 9.40 -51.42 -20.72
C ILE A 95 7.92 -51.80 -20.52
N ASN A 96 7.12 -50.84 -20.02
CA ASN A 96 5.72 -51.08 -19.65
C ASN A 96 4.75 -50.93 -20.83
N GLY A 97 5.18 -50.32 -21.95
CA GLY A 97 4.28 -49.97 -23.05
C GLY A 97 3.32 -48.83 -22.70
N GLU A 98 3.73 -47.93 -21.81
CA GLU A 98 2.93 -46.81 -21.31
C GLU A 98 3.52 -45.46 -21.76
N PRO A 99 2.72 -44.38 -21.85
CA PRO A 99 3.26 -43.05 -22.11
C PRO A 99 4.20 -42.57 -21.00
N VAL A 100 5.28 -41.87 -21.35
CA VAL A 100 6.23 -41.27 -20.39
C VAL A 100 5.53 -40.37 -19.36
N ALA A 101 4.52 -39.61 -19.81
CA ALA A 101 3.72 -38.75 -18.94
C ALA A 101 2.96 -39.52 -17.85
N GLU A 102 2.51 -40.74 -18.14
CA GLU A 102 1.80 -41.59 -17.17
C GLU A 102 2.77 -42.15 -16.12
N VAL A 103 3.96 -42.58 -16.55
CA VAL A 103 5.04 -43.01 -15.65
C VAL A 103 5.48 -41.87 -14.73
N ALA A 104 5.65 -40.67 -15.28
CA ALA A 104 5.97 -39.45 -14.55
C ALA A 104 4.88 -39.11 -13.51
N LYS A 105 3.60 -39.17 -13.90
CA LYS A 105 2.45 -38.94 -13.01
C LYS A 105 2.42 -39.95 -11.85
N GLN A 106 2.60 -41.23 -12.14
CA GLN A 106 2.66 -42.29 -11.12
C GLN A 106 3.85 -42.11 -10.17
N PHE A 107 5.00 -41.66 -10.69
CA PHE A 107 6.16 -41.34 -9.87
C PHE A 107 5.87 -40.16 -8.93
N ALA A 108 5.32 -39.06 -9.45
CA ALA A 108 4.94 -37.90 -8.67
C ALA A 108 3.94 -38.25 -7.55
N MET A 109 2.90 -39.05 -7.85
CA MET A 109 1.97 -39.57 -6.84
C MET A 109 2.68 -40.35 -5.73
N ARG A 110 3.64 -41.21 -6.07
CA ARG A 110 4.43 -41.98 -5.08
C ARG A 110 5.32 -41.10 -4.21
N MET A 111 5.75 -39.95 -4.73
CA MET A 111 6.48 -38.93 -3.99
C MET A 111 5.58 -38.06 -3.11
N GLY A 112 4.26 -38.31 -3.10
CA GLY A 112 3.29 -37.56 -2.30
C GLY A 112 2.79 -36.29 -2.96
N VAL A 113 3.06 -36.11 -4.26
CA VAL A 113 2.48 -35.00 -5.05
C VAL A 113 1.04 -35.33 -5.38
N ASP A 114 0.13 -34.42 -5.03
CA ASP A 114 -1.23 -34.46 -5.56
C ASP A 114 -1.20 -34.00 -7.02
N VAL A 115 -1.03 -34.96 -7.93
CA VAL A 115 -0.95 -34.72 -9.37
C VAL A 115 -2.28 -34.30 -9.99
N ASP A 116 -3.38 -34.38 -9.24
CA ASP A 116 -4.68 -33.87 -9.65
C ASP A 116 -4.96 -32.49 -9.01
N ALA A 117 -4.03 -31.98 -8.18
CA ALA A 117 -4.08 -30.60 -7.72
C ALA A 117 -3.99 -29.65 -8.92
N PRO A 118 -4.87 -28.65 -9.01
CA PRO A 118 -4.81 -27.68 -10.09
C PRO A 118 -3.49 -26.93 -10.04
N GLU A 119 -2.82 -26.79 -11.19
CA GLU A 119 -1.64 -25.92 -11.28
C GLU A 119 -2.03 -24.51 -10.83
N VAL A 120 -1.22 -23.94 -9.93
CA VAL A 120 -1.42 -22.59 -9.42
C VAL A 120 -0.44 -21.67 -10.11
N ARG A 121 -0.97 -20.68 -10.81
CA ARG A 121 -0.17 -19.62 -11.43
C ARG A 121 -0.33 -18.32 -10.67
N THR A 122 0.80 -17.85 -10.14
CA THR A 122 0.88 -16.52 -9.55
C THR A 122 0.76 -15.45 -10.65
N LEU A 123 -0.32 -14.68 -10.60
CA LEU A 123 -0.61 -13.61 -11.53
C LEU A 123 0.08 -12.30 -11.11
N LEU A 124 0.07 -11.99 -9.82
CA LEU A 124 0.69 -10.80 -9.23
C LEU A 124 1.25 -11.10 -7.84
N ARG A 125 2.36 -10.46 -7.50
CA ARG A 125 2.94 -10.40 -6.16
C ARG A 125 2.99 -8.95 -5.68
N ILE A 126 2.45 -8.66 -4.50
CA ILE A 126 2.25 -7.30 -3.99
C ILE A 126 2.81 -7.18 -2.56
N HIS A 127 3.98 -6.53 -2.38
CA HIS A 127 4.68 -6.51 -1.09
C HIS A 127 4.80 -5.09 -0.52
N GLY A 128 4.75 -4.92 0.80
CA GLY A 128 5.07 -3.64 1.45
C GLY A 128 4.20 -3.29 2.65
N SER A 129 3.62 -2.09 2.62
CA SER A 129 2.89 -1.46 3.72
C SER A 129 1.79 -2.32 4.36
N ASN A 130 1.85 -2.42 5.69
CA ASN A 130 0.81 -3.03 6.53
C ASN A 130 -0.55 -2.33 6.34
N THR A 131 -0.56 -1.01 6.21
CA THR A 131 -1.82 -0.25 6.03
C THR A 131 -2.52 -0.62 4.74
N VAL A 132 -1.74 -0.76 3.67
CA VAL A 132 -2.27 -1.09 2.34
C VAL A 132 -2.63 -2.57 2.28
N GLY A 133 -1.76 -3.46 2.76
CA GLY A 133 -1.97 -4.90 2.72
C GLY A 133 -3.03 -5.44 3.70
N ALA A 134 -3.35 -4.70 4.78
CA ALA A 134 -4.32 -5.15 5.78
C ALA A 134 -5.72 -5.39 5.17
N SER A 135 -6.23 -4.45 4.37
CA SER A 135 -7.59 -4.57 3.80
C SER A 135 -7.69 -3.96 2.41
N LEU A 136 -6.98 -2.86 2.14
CA LEU A 136 -7.08 -2.14 0.87
C LEU A 136 -6.64 -2.98 -0.34
N ALA A 137 -5.40 -3.50 -0.34
CA ALA A 137 -4.90 -4.30 -1.46
C ALA A 137 -5.74 -5.56 -1.71
N PRO A 138 -6.10 -6.37 -0.68
CA PRO A 138 -6.97 -7.51 -0.89
C PRO A 138 -8.32 -7.16 -1.55
N GLU A 139 -9.00 -6.13 -1.08
CA GLU A 139 -10.31 -5.75 -1.64
C GLU A 139 -10.19 -5.17 -3.05
N LEU A 140 -9.15 -4.37 -3.33
CA LEU A 140 -8.87 -3.89 -4.69
C LEU A 140 -8.60 -5.04 -5.66
N VAL A 141 -7.81 -6.05 -5.25
CA VAL A 141 -7.53 -7.23 -6.08
C VAL A 141 -8.81 -8.01 -6.34
N ARG A 142 -9.65 -8.25 -5.31
CA ARG A 142 -10.93 -8.97 -5.49
C ARG A 142 -11.85 -8.25 -6.47
N GLN A 143 -11.97 -6.92 -6.36
CA GLN A 143 -12.82 -6.16 -7.28
C GLN A 143 -12.24 -6.13 -8.71
N PHE A 144 -10.92 -5.99 -8.85
CA PHE A 144 -10.26 -6.05 -10.15
C PHE A 144 -10.47 -7.40 -10.84
N LEU A 145 -10.29 -8.51 -10.11
CA LEU A 145 -10.52 -9.84 -10.65
C LEU A 145 -11.99 -10.03 -11.03
N THR A 146 -12.92 -9.56 -10.20
CA THR A 146 -14.36 -9.62 -10.50
C THR A 146 -14.71 -8.84 -11.77
N SER A 147 -14.18 -7.62 -11.93
CA SER A 147 -14.44 -6.78 -13.11
C SER A 147 -13.84 -7.34 -14.41
N ARG A 148 -12.84 -8.23 -14.29
CA ARG A 148 -12.21 -8.95 -15.40
C ARG A 148 -12.84 -10.32 -15.68
N GLY A 149 -13.89 -10.69 -14.96
CA GLY A 149 -14.66 -11.92 -15.17
C GLY A 149 -14.07 -13.18 -14.52
N TYR A 150 -13.07 -13.04 -13.65
CA TYR A 150 -12.56 -14.15 -12.85
C TYR A 150 -13.62 -14.61 -11.84
N GLN A 151 -13.61 -15.91 -11.53
CA GLN A 151 -14.61 -16.57 -10.68
C GLN A 151 -13.96 -17.29 -9.50
N ASN A 152 -14.78 -17.70 -8.52
CA ASN A 152 -14.35 -18.43 -7.32
C ASN A 152 -13.24 -17.71 -6.54
N ILE A 153 -13.33 -16.38 -6.47
CA ILE A 153 -12.32 -15.54 -5.81
C ILE A 153 -12.40 -15.76 -4.29
N SER A 154 -11.37 -16.37 -3.73
CA SER A 154 -11.26 -16.69 -2.31
C SER A 154 -10.02 -16.03 -1.70
N LEU A 155 -10.19 -15.43 -0.52
CA LEU A 155 -9.12 -14.79 0.24
C LEU A 155 -8.73 -15.70 1.40
N GLN A 156 -7.45 -16.02 1.49
CA GLN A 156 -6.84 -16.73 2.62
C GLN A 156 -5.84 -15.79 3.29
N ARG A 157 -5.72 -15.88 4.62
CA ARG A 157 -4.81 -15.04 5.41
C ARG A 157 -3.95 -15.90 6.31
N ASP A 158 -2.70 -15.50 6.43
CA ASP A 158 -1.76 -15.99 7.43
C ASP A 158 -1.06 -14.78 8.08
N GLY A 159 -1.52 -14.39 9.26
CA GLY A 159 -1.10 -13.16 9.92
C GLY A 159 -1.33 -11.91 9.06
N VAL A 160 -0.23 -11.26 8.66
CA VAL A 160 -0.22 -10.05 7.82
C VAL A 160 -0.08 -10.35 6.32
N GLU A 161 0.08 -11.62 5.95
CA GLU A 161 0.11 -12.07 4.57
C GLU A 161 -1.28 -12.53 4.12
N ALA A 162 -1.55 -12.37 2.83
CA ALA A 162 -2.80 -12.74 2.22
C ALA A 162 -2.55 -13.36 0.84
N THR A 163 -3.34 -14.36 0.53
CA THR A 163 -3.32 -15.07 -0.75
C THR A 163 -4.73 -15.08 -1.31
N ILE A 164 -4.89 -14.58 -2.54
CA ILE A 164 -6.17 -14.58 -3.23
C ILE A 164 -6.12 -15.58 -4.36
N ARG A 165 -6.93 -16.63 -4.27
CA ARG A 165 -7.06 -17.65 -5.32
C ARG A 165 -8.33 -17.45 -6.12
N PHE A 166 -8.26 -17.71 -7.41
CA PHE A 166 -9.36 -17.53 -8.36
C PHE A 166 -9.22 -18.49 -9.53
N SER A 167 -10.25 -18.55 -10.37
CA SER A 167 -10.30 -19.39 -11.56
C SER A 167 -10.75 -18.57 -12.77
N LEU A 168 -10.28 -18.93 -13.96
CA LEU A 168 -10.82 -18.41 -15.22
C LEU A 168 -11.97 -19.29 -15.71
N PRO A 169 -13.05 -18.70 -16.27
CA PRO A 169 -14.14 -19.49 -16.82
C PRO A 169 -13.64 -20.47 -17.90
N GLY A 170 -13.86 -21.77 -17.68
CA GLY A 170 -13.45 -22.82 -18.62
C GLY A 170 -12.00 -23.28 -18.50
N GLU A 171 -11.21 -22.71 -17.59
CA GLU A 171 -9.85 -23.14 -17.31
C GLU A 171 -9.79 -24.01 -16.03
N ARG A 172 -8.89 -25.00 -16.03
CA ARG A 172 -8.66 -25.89 -14.88
C ARG A 172 -7.57 -25.37 -13.95
N GLU A 173 -6.75 -24.44 -14.44
CA GLU A 173 -5.67 -23.78 -13.71
C GLU A 173 -6.25 -22.77 -12.71
N LEU A 174 -5.68 -22.72 -11.50
CA LEU A 174 -6.01 -21.70 -10.52
C LEU A 174 -5.03 -20.54 -10.64
N GLY A 175 -5.57 -19.33 -10.68
CA GLY A 175 -4.77 -18.12 -10.54
C GLY A 175 -4.60 -17.75 -9.08
N GLU A 176 -3.49 -17.10 -8.76
CA GLU A 176 -3.21 -16.60 -7.41
C GLU A 176 -2.62 -15.19 -7.43
N VAL A 177 -3.00 -14.37 -6.45
CA VAL A 177 -2.29 -13.12 -6.09
C VAL A 177 -1.74 -13.26 -4.68
N GLU A 178 -0.44 -13.01 -4.53
CA GLU A 178 0.26 -12.98 -3.25
C GLU A 178 0.35 -11.54 -2.72
N ILE A 179 0.05 -11.35 -1.44
CA ILE A 179 0.16 -10.05 -0.74
C ILE A 179 0.96 -10.23 0.55
N LYS A 180 2.10 -9.54 0.66
CA LYS A 180 2.95 -9.55 1.87
C LYS A 180 3.06 -8.18 2.51
N ALA A 181 2.42 -8.00 3.67
CA ALA A 181 2.34 -6.71 4.34
C ALA A 181 3.33 -6.63 5.52
N HIS A 182 4.60 -6.31 5.23
CA HIS A 182 5.72 -6.26 6.20
C HIS A 182 6.31 -4.84 6.41
N GLY A 183 5.59 -3.82 6.01
CA GLY A 183 5.93 -2.41 6.20
C GLY A 183 6.40 -1.71 4.92
N SER A 184 6.29 -0.39 4.87
CA SER A 184 6.51 0.37 3.62
C SER A 184 7.92 0.23 3.02
N SER A 185 8.94 -0.08 3.83
CA SER A 185 10.29 -0.28 3.29
C SER A 185 10.46 -1.63 2.60
N THR A 186 9.66 -2.65 2.93
CA THR A 186 9.73 -3.97 2.28
C THR A 186 9.18 -3.98 0.86
N ALA A 187 8.47 -2.92 0.44
CA ALA A 187 8.11 -2.69 -0.96
C ALA A 187 9.34 -2.52 -1.86
N PHE A 188 10.40 -1.90 -1.32
CA PHE A 188 11.56 -1.48 -2.11
C PHE A 188 12.75 -2.43 -1.99
N GLY A 189 12.68 -3.41 -1.10
CA GLY A 189 13.71 -4.43 -0.91
C GLY A 189 13.65 -5.07 0.46
N GLU A 190 14.57 -5.98 0.73
CA GLU A 190 14.65 -6.67 2.01
C GLU A 190 14.99 -5.73 3.18
N THR A 191 14.63 -6.16 4.39
CA THR A 191 15.05 -5.53 5.65
C THR A 191 15.80 -6.53 6.52
N SER A 192 16.20 -6.11 7.72
CA SER A 192 16.76 -7.02 8.72
C SER A 192 15.73 -8.04 9.22
N SER A 193 14.44 -7.72 9.18
CA SER A 193 13.35 -8.54 9.71
C SER A 193 12.53 -9.25 8.63
N SER A 194 12.70 -8.90 7.35
CA SER A 194 11.91 -9.46 6.25
C SER A 194 12.80 -9.72 5.05
N LYS A 195 12.87 -10.99 4.64
CA LYS A 195 13.65 -11.52 3.51
C LYS A 195 12.74 -11.95 2.38
N SER A 196 13.28 -12.07 1.17
CA SER A 196 12.55 -12.48 -0.04
C SER A 196 11.33 -11.59 -0.33
N VAL A 197 11.52 -10.27 -0.19
CA VAL A 197 10.47 -9.26 -0.40
C VAL A 197 11.00 -8.07 -1.21
N GLY A 198 10.07 -7.36 -1.85
CA GLY A 198 10.32 -6.08 -2.49
C GLY A 198 10.84 -6.15 -3.93
N LEU A 199 10.74 -4.99 -4.58
CA LEU A 199 11.07 -4.80 -6.00
C LEU A 199 12.56 -5.00 -6.29
N ALA A 200 13.46 -4.61 -5.37
CA ALA A 200 14.91 -4.71 -5.57
C ALA A 200 15.40 -6.15 -5.81
N GLY A 201 14.73 -7.14 -5.22
CA GLY A 201 15.08 -8.56 -5.39
C GLY A 201 14.22 -9.27 -6.43
N GLY A 202 13.35 -8.56 -7.16
CA GLY A 202 12.40 -9.17 -8.09
C GLY A 202 11.35 -10.06 -7.42
N PHE A 203 11.15 -9.93 -6.10
CA PHE A 203 10.22 -10.78 -5.33
C PHE A 203 8.77 -10.34 -5.46
N CYS A 204 8.52 -9.09 -5.89
CA CYS A 204 7.17 -8.61 -6.17
C CYS A 204 7.09 -7.86 -7.49
N ASP A 205 5.88 -7.80 -8.03
CA ASP A 205 5.54 -7.01 -9.23
C ASP A 205 5.14 -5.58 -8.84
N ILE A 206 4.54 -5.43 -7.65
CA ILE A 206 4.02 -4.17 -7.13
C ILE A 206 4.51 -3.95 -5.69
N GLY A 207 5.07 -2.77 -5.43
CA GLY A 207 5.45 -2.32 -4.09
C GLY A 207 4.36 -1.46 -3.45
N MET A 208 4.00 -1.72 -2.20
CA MET A 208 3.00 -0.95 -1.43
C MET A 208 3.69 -0.04 -0.40
N ALA A 209 3.39 1.26 -0.39
CA ALA A 209 3.94 2.15 0.63
C ALA A 209 2.89 3.12 1.20
N SER A 210 3.04 3.48 2.47
CA SER A 210 2.23 4.51 3.13
C SER A 210 3.00 5.82 3.31
N ARG A 211 3.97 6.05 2.43
CA ARG A 211 4.81 7.25 2.31
C ARG A 211 5.45 7.24 0.92
N PRO A 212 5.90 8.41 0.42
CA PRO A 212 6.77 8.45 -0.74
C PRO A 212 8.01 7.56 -0.56
N ILE A 213 8.52 7.03 -1.66
CA ILE A 213 9.83 6.38 -1.72
C ILE A 213 10.92 7.35 -1.23
N LYS A 214 11.89 6.85 -0.45
CA LYS A 214 13.01 7.68 0.01
C LYS A 214 14.07 7.80 -1.07
N GLU A 215 14.85 8.87 -1.05
CA GLU A 215 15.97 9.10 -1.97
C GLU A 215 16.90 7.89 -2.09
N LYS A 216 17.33 7.31 -0.96
CA LYS A 216 18.20 6.13 -0.94
C LYS A 216 17.56 4.88 -1.56
N GLU A 217 16.25 4.71 -1.36
CA GLU A 217 15.51 3.58 -1.93
C GLU A 217 15.37 3.75 -3.46
N ALA A 218 15.06 4.96 -3.92
CA ALA A 218 14.97 5.28 -5.34
C ALA A 218 16.31 5.12 -6.07
N ILE A 219 17.40 5.64 -5.50
CA ILE A 219 18.76 5.48 -6.06
C ILE A 219 19.14 4.01 -6.16
N ASN A 220 18.88 3.22 -5.11
CA ASN A 220 19.19 1.79 -5.11
C ASN A 220 18.43 1.03 -6.20
N LEU A 221 17.13 1.28 -6.36
CA LEU A 221 16.31 0.62 -7.39
C LEU A 221 16.75 1.02 -8.81
N ALA A 222 17.09 2.29 -9.02
CA ALA A 222 17.62 2.75 -10.30
C ALA A 222 18.94 2.06 -10.65
N GLN A 223 19.85 1.87 -9.68
CA GLN A 223 21.12 1.16 -9.86
C GLN A 223 20.93 -0.33 -10.19
N LEU A 224 19.85 -0.95 -9.69
CA LEU A 224 19.47 -2.34 -9.99
C LEU A 224 18.71 -2.51 -11.31
N GLY A 225 18.51 -1.43 -12.09
CA GLY A 225 17.80 -1.48 -13.36
C GLY A 225 16.27 -1.54 -13.25
N ILE A 226 15.71 -1.40 -12.04
CA ILE A 226 14.26 -1.33 -11.80
C ILE A 226 13.70 0.04 -12.23
N GLY A 227 14.56 1.06 -12.27
CA GLY A 227 14.27 2.44 -12.70
C GLY A 227 14.03 3.42 -11.56
N ASP A 228 13.89 4.71 -11.91
CA ASP A 228 13.57 5.75 -10.93
C ASP A 228 12.07 5.73 -10.62
N LEU A 229 11.71 5.13 -9.49
CA LEU A 229 10.32 4.99 -9.08
C LEU A 229 9.66 6.28 -8.60
N ARG A 230 10.39 7.42 -8.62
CA ARG A 230 9.79 8.75 -8.49
C ARG A 230 9.23 9.24 -9.82
N ASN A 231 9.48 8.52 -10.91
CA ASN A 231 8.83 8.76 -12.18
C ASN A 231 7.32 8.55 -12.00
N PRO A 232 6.49 9.52 -12.41
CA PRO A 232 5.03 9.39 -12.36
C PRO A 232 4.43 8.18 -13.08
N ALA A 233 5.14 7.58 -14.04
CA ALA A 233 4.72 6.32 -14.67
C ALA A 233 4.92 5.09 -13.76
N CYS A 234 5.56 5.27 -12.61
CA CYS A 234 5.97 4.23 -11.68
C CYS A 234 5.40 4.44 -10.26
N GLU A 235 4.94 5.65 -9.93
CA GLU A 235 4.37 6.01 -8.62
C GLU A 235 2.89 6.32 -8.74
N PHE A 236 2.05 5.58 -8.02
CA PHE A 236 0.60 5.70 -8.10
C PHE A 236 0.01 5.86 -6.71
N PRO A 237 -0.40 7.07 -6.30
CA PRO A 237 -1.19 7.22 -5.09
C PRO A 237 -2.58 6.64 -5.33
N ILE A 238 -2.94 5.65 -4.53
CA ILE A 238 -4.16 4.87 -4.69
C ILE A 238 -5.25 5.25 -3.70
N ALA A 239 -4.88 5.82 -2.55
CA ALA A 239 -5.80 6.15 -1.47
C ALA A 239 -5.17 7.18 -0.52
N LEU A 240 -6.01 7.77 0.34
CA LEU A 240 -5.58 8.55 1.48
C LEU A 240 -6.02 7.90 2.78
N ASP A 241 -5.18 8.09 3.80
CA ASP A 241 -5.42 7.65 5.16
C ASP A 241 -5.27 8.86 6.10
N GLY A 242 -6.11 8.92 7.12
CA GLY A 242 -6.14 9.98 8.11
C GLY A 242 -6.15 9.42 9.51
N VAL A 243 -5.17 9.83 10.33
CA VAL A 243 -5.10 9.44 11.74
C VAL A 243 -5.71 10.52 12.63
N ALA A 244 -6.86 10.23 13.22
CA ALA A 244 -7.52 11.10 14.16
C ALA A 244 -6.95 10.91 15.57
N VAL A 245 -6.74 12.01 16.29
CA VAL A 245 -6.48 11.99 17.72
C VAL A 245 -7.81 12.13 18.44
N VAL A 246 -8.12 11.18 19.32
CA VAL A 246 -9.42 11.09 20.01
C VAL A 246 -9.23 11.20 21.51
N VAL A 247 -10.18 11.87 22.16
CA VAL A 247 -10.26 12.01 23.61
C VAL A 247 -11.67 11.67 24.09
N ASN A 248 -11.82 11.53 25.41
CA ASN A 248 -13.14 11.49 26.02
C ASN A 248 -13.97 12.73 25.63
N ARG A 249 -15.28 12.56 25.42
CA ARG A 249 -16.17 13.66 25.01
C ARG A 249 -16.21 14.82 25.98
N ASN A 250 -16.05 14.53 27.27
CA ASN A 250 -16.12 15.54 28.32
C ASN A 250 -14.80 16.29 28.53
N ASN A 251 -13.71 15.89 27.86
CA ASN A 251 -12.47 16.63 27.91
C ASN A 251 -12.68 18.02 27.27
N PRO A 252 -12.31 19.16 27.90
CA PRO A 252 -12.59 20.48 27.35
C PRO A 252 -11.61 20.91 26.23
N VAL A 253 -10.45 20.27 26.09
CA VAL A 253 -9.46 20.62 25.06
C VAL A 253 -10.06 20.41 23.67
N SER A 254 -9.98 21.41 22.79
CA SER A 254 -10.64 21.39 21.48
C SER A 254 -9.68 21.29 20.29
N SER A 255 -8.41 21.63 20.49
CA SER A 255 -7.36 21.53 19.48
C SER A 255 -5.99 21.36 20.12
N LEU A 256 -5.06 20.74 19.40
CA LEU A 256 -3.66 20.61 19.78
C LEU A 256 -2.75 20.72 18.56
N THR A 257 -1.52 21.19 18.77
CA THR A 257 -0.46 21.08 17.76
C THR A 257 0.11 19.66 17.71
N VAL A 258 0.72 19.28 16.58
CA VAL A 258 1.42 17.98 16.48
C VAL A 258 2.52 17.84 17.54
N ASP A 259 3.23 18.92 17.90
CA ASP A 259 4.22 18.89 18.99
C ASP A 259 3.58 18.61 20.36
N GLN A 260 2.45 19.26 20.68
CA GLN A 260 1.72 19.01 21.93
C GLN A 260 1.20 17.57 22.00
N ILE A 261 0.66 17.04 20.90
CA ILE A 261 0.27 15.63 20.81
C ILE A 261 1.50 14.74 21.03
N SER A 262 2.64 15.07 20.41
CA SER A 262 3.87 14.32 20.59
C SER A 262 4.36 14.32 22.05
N LYS A 263 4.23 15.44 22.77
CA LYS A 263 4.58 15.56 24.20
C LYS A 263 3.64 14.77 25.11
N LEU A 264 2.35 14.75 24.82
CA LEU A 264 1.37 13.91 25.54
C LEU A 264 1.69 12.43 25.41
N PHE A 265 1.93 11.97 24.18
CA PHE A 265 2.21 10.56 23.92
C PHE A 265 3.62 10.12 24.35
N SER A 266 4.55 11.05 24.55
CA SER A 266 5.87 10.74 25.15
C SER A 266 5.88 10.78 26.67
N GLY A 267 4.84 11.35 27.29
CA GLY A 267 4.76 11.58 28.73
C GLY A 267 5.50 12.85 29.21
N GLU A 268 6.03 13.68 28.28
CA GLU A 268 6.60 14.99 28.62
C GLU A 268 5.53 15.95 29.15
N ILE A 269 4.31 15.89 28.60
CA ILE A 269 3.12 16.49 29.21
C ILE A 269 2.30 15.35 29.80
N ALA A 270 2.18 15.34 31.11
CA ALA A 270 1.52 14.27 31.86
C ALA A 270 0.22 14.73 32.52
N ASN A 271 -0.15 16.01 32.42
CA ASN A 271 -1.37 16.55 33.01
C ASN A 271 -2.12 17.49 32.04
N TRP A 272 -3.44 17.34 31.96
CA TRP A 272 -4.28 18.13 31.07
C TRP A 272 -4.29 19.64 31.36
N LYS A 273 -3.98 20.07 32.59
CA LYS A 273 -3.92 21.50 32.95
C LYS A 273 -2.88 22.28 32.15
N GLU A 274 -1.82 21.62 31.72
CA GLU A 274 -0.75 22.22 30.90
C GLU A 274 -1.27 22.65 29.51
N LEU A 275 -2.45 22.14 29.11
CA LEU A 275 -3.08 22.38 27.81
C LEU A 275 -4.47 23.03 27.97
N GLY A 276 -4.73 23.67 29.11
CA GLY A 276 -6.01 24.32 29.41
C GLY A 276 -7.14 23.36 29.77
N GLY A 277 -6.83 22.10 30.06
CA GLY A 277 -7.77 21.10 30.58
C GLY A 277 -7.84 21.05 32.11
N PRO A 278 -8.55 20.06 32.68
CA PRO A 278 -8.63 19.88 34.12
C PRO A 278 -7.28 19.45 34.72
N ASP A 279 -7.05 19.70 36.02
CA ASP A 279 -5.88 19.18 36.75
C ASP A 279 -6.03 17.66 36.97
N GLN A 280 -5.74 16.91 35.92
CA GLN A 280 -5.95 15.48 35.83
C GLN A 280 -4.83 14.83 35.02
N PRO A 281 -4.35 13.63 35.42
CA PRO A 281 -3.28 12.94 34.73
C PRO A 281 -3.73 12.48 33.34
N VAL A 282 -2.84 12.51 32.37
CA VAL A 282 -3.09 12.02 31.01
C VAL A 282 -2.90 10.50 30.98
N PHE A 283 -3.85 9.77 30.38
CA PHE A 283 -3.71 8.34 30.11
C PHE A 283 -3.70 8.09 28.60
N VAL A 284 -2.66 7.43 28.10
CA VAL A 284 -2.41 7.21 26.67
C VAL A 284 -2.95 5.85 26.22
N TYR A 285 -3.70 5.87 25.13
CA TYR A 285 -4.22 4.69 24.45
C TYR A 285 -3.59 4.59 23.06
N ALA A 286 -2.71 3.63 22.86
CA ALA A 286 -1.97 3.48 21.60
C ALA A 286 -2.33 2.17 20.88
N ARG A 287 -2.12 2.14 19.56
CA ARG A 287 -2.17 0.89 18.79
C ARG A 287 -0.88 0.08 18.98
N ASP A 288 -0.94 -1.22 18.74
CA ASP A 288 0.21 -2.13 18.84
C ASP A 288 1.26 -1.92 17.72
N GLU A 289 2.34 -2.72 17.73
CA GLU A 289 3.42 -2.61 16.73
C GLU A 289 3.03 -3.13 15.34
N GLN A 290 1.94 -3.89 15.22
CA GLN A 290 1.48 -4.46 13.94
C GLN A 290 0.54 -3.48 13.20
N SER A 291 0.00 -2.49 13.91
CA SER A 291 -0.92 -1.50 13.37
C SER A 291 -0.30 -0.54 12.35
N GLY A 292 -0.92 -0.46 11.16
CA GLY A 292 -0.61 0.58 10.17
C GLY A 292 -0.88 2.01 10.67
N THR A 293 -1.89 2.20 11.53
CA THR A 293 -2.17 3.49 12.17
C THR A 293 -1.03 3.89 13.11
N TRP A 294 -0.48 2.93 13.86
CA TRP A 294 0.70 3.14 14.71
C TRP A 294 1.92 3.57 13.91
N ASP A 295 2.20 2.94 12.77
CA ASP A 295 3.31 3.34 11.91
C ASP A 295 3.19 4.79 11.45
N THR A 296 1.98 5.25 11.12
CA THR A 296 1.70 6.64 10.80
C THR A 296 2.00 7.56 11.97
N PHE A 297 1.40 7.24 13.13
CA PHE A 297 1.50 8.06 14.33
C PHE A 297 2.97 8.21 14.75
N LYS A 298 3.70 7.09 14.77
CA LYS A 298 5.14 7.05 15.03
C LYS A 298 5.92 7.92 14.03
N ALA A 299 5.62 7.84 12.74
CA ALA A 299 6.34 8.56 11.69
C ALA A 299 6.03 10.07 11.63
N ARG A 300 4.80 10.48 11.97
CA ARG A 300 4.31 11.86 11.81
C ARG A 300 4.23 12.65 13.11
N VAL A 301 4.07 11.96 14.24
CA VAL A 301 3.90 12.59 15.56
C VAL A 301 5.15 12.41 16.41
N LEU A 302 5.70 11.19 16.53
CA LEU A 302 6.82 10.96 17.46
C LEU A 302 8.21 11.23 16.85
N LYS A 303 8.51 10.61 15.70
CA LYS A 303 9.83 10.70 15.05
C LYS A 303 10.27 12.12 14.67
N PRO A 304 9.41 13.01 14.13
CA PRO A 304 9.84 14.36 13.74
C PRO A 304 10.37 15.17 14.92
N PHE A 305 9.85 14.90 16.13
CA PHE A 305 10.28 15.54 17.37
C PHE A 305 11.26 14.68 18.19
N LYS A 306 11.78 13.59 17.61
CA LYS A 306 12.73 12.66 18.24
C LYS A 306 12.21 12.03 19.54
N ARG A 307 10.89 11.89 19.67
CA ARG A 307 10.24 11.29 20.85
C ARG A 307 9.96 9.81 20.65
N LYS A 308 9.75 9.12 21.76
CA LYS A 308 9.24 7.74 21.82
C LYS A 308 7.93 7.72 22.58
N LEU A 309 7.17 6.64 22.46
CA LEU A 309 5.99 6.43 23.29
C LEU A 309 6.42 6.38 24.76
N THR A 310 5.62 6.98 25.64
CA THR A 310 5.75 6.78 27.08
C THR A 310 5.70 5.30 27.44
N THR A 311 6.35 4.92 28.55
CA THR A 311 6.21 3.60 29.18
C THR A 311 5.33 3.63 30.42
N SER A 312 4.78 4.80 30.77
CA SER A 312 3.94 5.04 31.94
C SER A 312 2.57 5.56 31.51
N ASN A 313 1.50 5.18 32.24
CA ASN A 313 0.11 5.55 31.94
C ASN A 313 -0.28 5.30 30.48
N VAL A 314 0.07 4.13 29.96
CA VAL A 314 -0.21 3.74 28.58
C VAL A 314 -0.72 2.32 28.50
N ASP A 315 -1.77 2.13 27.70
CA ASP A 315 -2.24 0.83 27.26
C ASP A 315 -2.15 0.72 25.74
N ARG A 316 -1.83 -0.48 25.25
CA ARG A 316 -1.72 -0.78 23.82
C ARG A 316 -2.79 -1.77 23.36
N PHE A 317 -3.34 -1.53 22.18
CA PHE A 317 -4.45 -2.31 21.63
C PHE A 317 -4.18 -2.71 20.18
N GLU A 318 -4.41 -3.99 19.90
CA GLU A 318 -4.54 -4.48 18.53
C GLU A 318 -5.82 -3.94 17.88
N ASP A 319 -6.95 -3.95 18.60
CA ASP A 319 -8.27 -3.57 18.09
C ASP A 319 -8.57 -2.07 18.26
N SER A 320 -8.90 -1.39 17.15
CA SER A 320 -9.27 0.04 17.14
C SER A 320 -10.54 0.35 17.93
N GLU A 321 -11.57 -0.48 17.85
CA GLU A 321 -12.82 -0.24 18.56
C GLU A 321 -12.64 -0.40 20.06
N LYS A 322 -11.84 -1.39 20.49
CA LYS A 322 -11.47 -1.56 21.89
C LYS A 322 -10.72 -0.32 22.39
N LEU A 323 -9.80 0.22 21.60
CA LEU A 323 -9.13 1.48 21.92
C LEU A 323 -10.15 2.63 22.10
N VAL A 324 -11.06 2.82 21.12
CA VAL A 324 -12.11 3.86 21.16
C VAL A 324 -13.01 3.70 22.38
N ARG A 325 -13.46 2.48 22.69
CA ARG A 325 -14.28 2.20 23.88
C ARG A 325 -13.57 2.62 25.17
N ASN A 326 -12.29 2.32 25.31
CA ASN A 326 -11.52 2.70 26.50
C ASN A 326 -11.33 4.22 26.60
N VAL A 327 -11.04 4.91 25.49
CA VAL A 327 -10.98 6.39 25.47
C VAL A 327 -12.35 6.99 25.86
N ALA A 328 -13.45 6.43 25.36
CA ALA A 328 -14.80 6.89 25.66
C ALA A 328 -15.20 6.73 27.13
N THR A 329 -14.68 5.72 27.82
CA THR A 329 -14.99 5.46 29.25
C THR A 329 -14.00 6.09 30.23
N HIS A 330 -12.85 6.58 29.74
CA HIS A 330 -11.80 7.15 30.59
C HIS A 330 -11.74 8.68 30.41
N PRO A 331 -12.23 9.50 31.36
CA PRO A 331 -12.33 10.96 31.21
C PRO A 331 -11.02 11.66 30.84
N ASN A 332 -9.89 11.10 31.27
CA ASN A 332 -8.56 11.65 31.05
C ASN A 332 -7.79 10.97 29.91
N GLY A 333 -8.44 10.07 29.17
CA GLY A 333 -7.85 9.29 28.10
C GLY A 333 -7.64 10.08 26.81
N ILE A 334 -6.49 9.84 26.17
CA ILE A 334 -6.17 10.26 24.79
C ILE A 334 -5.71 9.04 23.99
N GLY A 335 -6.17 8.92 22.74
CA GLY A 335 -5.71 7.89 21.83
C GLY A 335 -5.68 8.36 20.39
N PHE A 336 -5.31 7.47 19.48
CA PHE A 336 -5.36 7.74 18.04
C PHE A 336 -5.91 6.53 17.28
N VAL A 337 -6.67 6.81 16.22
CA VAL A 337 -7.30 5.80 15.36
C VAL A 337 -7.35 6.26 13.91
N GLY A 338 -7.54 5.31 12.98
CA GLY A 338 -7.90 5.67 11.61
C GLY A 338 -9.27 6.35 11.56
N LEU A 339 -9.47 7.24 10.58
CA LEU A 339 -10.67 8.07 10.43
C LEU A 339 -11.99 7.27 10.54
N ALA A 340 -12.05 6.06 9.97
CA ALA A 340 -13.23 5.20 9.98
C ALA A 340 -13.71 4.79 11.38
N TYR A 341 -12.84 4.85 12.40
CA TYR A 341 -13.18 4.48 13.78
C TYR A 341 -13.60 5.68 14.64
N VAL A 342 -13.61 6.89 14.08
CA VAL A 342 -14.10 8.08 14.77
C VAL A 342 -15.62 8.04 14.80
N GLY A 343 -16.17 7.66 15.96
CA GLY A 343 -17.61 7.53 16.16
C GLY A 343 -18.19 8.52 17.18
N ALA A 344 -19.50 8.41 17.37
CA ALA A 344 -20.27 9.25 18.29
C ALA A 344 -19.96 9.02 19.79
N SER A 345 -19.02 8.15 20.15
CA SER A 345 -18.65 7.85 21.55
C SER A 345 -17.43 8.64 22.04
N VAL A 346 -16.59 9.11 21.13
CA VAL A 346 -15.37 9.90 21.42
C VAL A 346 -15.43 11.25 20.74
N LYS A 347 -14.56 12.17 21.16
CA LYS A 347 -14.36 13.46 20.49
C LYS A 347 -13.03 13.44 19.74
N ALA A 348 -13.06 13.72 18.44
CA ALA A 348 -11.84 13.97 17.68
C ALA A 348 -11.33 15.38 18.00
N LEU A 349 -10.03 15.50 18.27
CA LEU A 349 -9.38 16.80 18.42
C LEU A 349 -9.06 17.37 17.05
N ARG A 350 -9.23 18.69 16.92
CA ARG A 350 -8.64 19.41 15.78
C ARG A 350 -7.12 19.44 15.94
N VAL A 351 -6.40 19.25 14.85
CA VAL A 351 -4.94 19.19 14.86
C VAL A 351 -4.36 20.34 14.06
N GLN A 352 -3.35 20.99 14.63
CA GLN A 352 -2.57 22.04 14.00
C GLN A 352 -1.19 21.51 13.64
N ALA A 353 -0.72 21.75 12.42
CA ALA A 353 0.65 21.37 12.03
C ALA A 353 1.72 22.11 12.85
N GLY A 354 1.40 23.34 13.28
CA GLY A 354 2.19 24.20 14.16
C GLY A 354 1.35 25.39 14.61
N GLU A 355 1.90 26.29 15.42
CA GLU A 355 1.16 27.41 16.02
C GLU A 355 0.52 28.37 15.00
N GLN A 356 1.15 28.53 13.83
CA GLN A 356 0.67 29.37 12.73
C GLN A 356 -0.38 28.68 11.84
N ALA A 357 -0.59 27.38 12.01
CA ALA A 357 -1.54 26.60 11.22
C ALA A 357 -2.91 26.61 11.88
N LEU A 358 -3.96 26.63 11.05
CA LEU A 358 -5.32 26.51 11.57
C LEU A 358 -5.57 25.12 12.18
N PRO A 359 -6.37 25.03 13.25
CA PRO A 359 -6.81 23.76 13.79
C PRO A 359 -7.83 23.11 12.87
N LEU A 360 -7.48 21.97 12.29
CA LEU A 360 -8.34 21.24 11.36
C LEU A 360 -8.80 19.91 11.95
N GLU A 361 -10.08 19.60 11.79
CA GLU A 361 -10.63 18.30 12.16
C GLU A 361 -10.19 17.21 11.15
N ALA A 362 -10.05 15.98 11.63
CA ALA A 362 -9.90 14.81 10.77
C ALA A 362 -11.26 14.50 10.13
N THR A 363 -11.45 14.93 8.89
CA THR A 363 -12.66 14.67 8.10
C THR A 363 -12.29 13.99 6.80
N ARG A 364 -13.26 13.41 6.08
CA ARG A 364 -12.95 12.83 4.77
C ARG A 364 -12.40 13.89 3.83
N LEU A 365 -13.01 15.08 3.79
CA LEU A 365 -12.54 16.17 2.95
C LEU A 365 -11.13 16.64 3.32
N THR A 366 -10.88 16.96 4.59
CA THR A 366 -9.56 17.50 5.01
C THR A 366 -8.44 16.47 4.85
N VAL A 367 -8.77 15.17 4.91
CA VAL A 367 -7.84 14.10 4.54
C VAL A 367 -7.65 14.05 3.03
N LYS A 368 -8.74 14.05 2.24
CA LYS A 368 -8.75 14.01 0.77
C LYS A 368 -7.94 15.14 0.14
N THR A 369 -8.03 16.34 0.70
CA THR A 369 -7.29 17.53 0.26
C THR A 369 -5.87 17.59 0.82
N GLN A 370 -5.55 16.72 1.78
CA GLN A 370 -4.30 16.69 2.55
C GLN A 370 -4.07 18.00 3.32
N ASP A 371 -5.15 18.67 3.73
CA ASP A 371 -5.09 19.84 4.61
C ASP A 371 -4.94 19.40 6.08
N TYR A 372 -5.43 18.21 6.44
CA TYR A 372 -5.29 17.67 7.79
C TYR A 372 -3.84 17.18 8.05
N PRO A 373 -3.16 17.64 9.12
CA PRO A 373 -1.71 17.38 9.32
C PRO A 373 -1.31 15.91 9.43
N LEU A 374 -2.23 15.04 9.87
CA LEU A 374 -1.99 13.61 10.03
C LEU A 374 -2.61 12.78 8.88
N ALA A 375 -2.89 13.41 7.75
CA ALA A 375 -3.25 12.76 6.49
C ALA A 375 -2.00 12.27 5.74
N ARG A 376 -2.14 11.20 4.95
CA ARG A 376 -1.09 10.70 4.07
C ARG A 376 -1.67 10.04 2.83
N LEU A 377 -0.88 10.07 1.76
CA LEU A 377 -1.10 9.23 0.60
C LEU A 377 -0.60 7.80 0.85
N LEU A 378 -1.31 6.85 0.26
CA LEU A 378 -0.93 5.46 0.12
C LEU A 378 -0.62 5.19 -1.35
N TYR A 379 0.42 4.42 -1.61
CA TYR A 379 1.02 4.28 -2.94
C TYR A 379 1.13 2.82 -3.34
N PHE A 380 0.91 2.58 -4.62
CA PHE A 380 1.53 1.47 -5.35
C PHE A 380 2.69 1.99 -6.20
N TYR A 381 3.74 1.18 -6.26
CA TYR A 381 4.91 1.39 -7.09
C TYR A 381 5.11 0.20 -8.01
N VAL A 382 5.46 0.47 -9.27
CA VAL A 382 5.77 -0.58 -10.25
C VAL A 382 7.08 -0.28 -10.97
N PRO A 383 7.87 -1.29 -11.38
CA PRO A 383 9.07 -1.09 -12.20
C PRO A 383 8.79 -0.35 -13.51
N VAL A 384 9.82 0.27 -14.11
CA VAL A 384 9.68 0.94 -15.42
C VAL A 384 9.28 -0.03 -16.55
N ASN A 385 9.55 -1.32 -16.38
CA ASN A 385 9.21 -2.42 -17.29
C ASN A 385 8.11 -3.32 -16.72
N ALA A 386 7.22 -2.77 -15.89
CA ALA A 386 6.12 -3.53 -15.28
C ALA A 386 5.27 -4.28 -16.32
N SER A 387 4.79 -5.46 -15.93
CA SER A 387 3.93 -6.26 -16.79
C SER A 387 2.62 -5.54 -17.12
N PRO A 388 1.99 -5.82 -18.28
CA PRO A 388 0.66 -5.27 -18.60
C PRO A 388 -0.37 -5.54 -17.50
N MET A 389 -0.32 -6.72 -16.87
CA MET A 389 -1.21 -7.08 -15.77
C MET A 389 -1.03 -6.17 -14.55
N ALA A 390 0.20 -5.88 -14.14
CA ALA A 390 0.47 -4.98 -13.03
C ALA A 390 0.00 -3.55 -13.34
N LEU A 391 0.25 -3.07 -14.56
CA LEU A 391 -0.20 -1.75 -15.00
C LEU A 391 -1.72 -1.64 -15.08
N ASP A 392 -2.41 -2.66 -15.61
CA ASP A 392 -3.87 -2.69 -15.69
C ASP A 392 -4.50 -2.69 -14.30
N PHE A 393 -3.96 -3.48 -13.37
CA PHE A 393 -4.42 -3.49 -11.98
C PHE A 393 -4.24 -2.12 -11.32
N VAL A 394 -3.06 -1.52 -11.41
CA VAL A 394 -2.81 -0.20 -10.79
C VAL A 394 -3.68 0.89 -11.43
N LYS A 395 -3.87 0.88 -12.75
CA LYS A 395 -4.83 1.80 -13.41
C LYS A 395 -6.26 1.59 -12.93
N PHE A 396 -6.70 0.35 -12.76
CA PHE A 396 -8.00 0.04 -12.17
C PHE A 396 -8.14 0.68 -10.78
N THR A 397 -7.11 0.61 -9.93
CA THR A 397 -7.19 1.24 -8.59
C THR A 397 -7.45 2.74 -8.66
N MET A 398 -7.00 3.43 -9.71
CA MET A 398 -7.21 4.87 -9.91
C MET A 398 -8.53 5.23 -10.61
N SER A 399 -9.27 4.24 -11.12
CA SER A 399 -10.59 4.42 -11.72
C SER A 399 -11.65 4.74 -10.66
N ASN A 400 -12.83 5.21 -11.07
CA ASN A 400 -13.92 5.47 -10.12
C ASN A 400 -14.30 4.18 -9.36
N ASP A 401 -14.44 3.06 -10.04
CA ASP A 401 -14.75 1.75 -9.42
C ASP A 401 -13.69 1.35 -8.38
N GLY A 402 -12.40 1.55 -8.69
CA GLY A 402 -11.32 1.32 -7.74
C GLY A 402 -11.38 2.25 -6.53
N GLN A 403 -11.74 3.52 -6.74
CA GLN A 403 -11.87 4.51 -5.67
C GLN A 403 -13.13 4.28 -4.81
N GLU A 404 -14.19 3.69 -5.36
CA GLU A 404 -15.34 3.23 -4.57
C GLU A 404 -14.96 2.09 -3.61
N VAL A 405 -14.11 1.16 -4.05
CA VAL A 405 -13.53 0.13 -3.16
C VAL A 405 -12.72 0.78 -2.06
N VAL A 406 -11.86 1.76 -2.38
CA VAL A 406 -11.09 2.52 -1.37
C VAL A 406 -12.01 3.07 -0.30
N ASP A 407 -13.09 3.75 -0.70
CA ASP A 407 -14.07 4.33 0.23
C ASP A 407 -14.77 3.27 1.08
N GLY A 408 -15.09 2.11 0.49
CA GLY A 408 -15.68 0.98 1.21
C GLY A 408 -14.79 0.39 2.30
N THR A 409 -13.46 0.59 2.22
CA THR A 409 -12.52 0.15 3.28
C THR A 409 -12.43 1.11 4.48
N GLY A 410 -13.11 2.26 4.43
CA GLY A 410 -12.99 3.32 5.43
C GLY A 410 -11.78 4.25 5.23
N LEU A 411 -10.99 4.01 4.19
CA LEU A 411 -10.00 4.95 3.68
C LEU A 411 -10.69 6.03 2.82
N VAL A 412 -9.90 6.99 2.33
CA VAL A 412 -10.40 8.13 1.57
C VAL A 412 -9.92 8.06 0.13
N GLY A 413 -10.85 7.87 -0.80
CA GLY A 413 -10.61 7.87 -2.23
C GLY A 413 -10.41 9.27 -2.83
N GLN A 414 -9.62 9.31 -3.90
CA GLN A 414 -9.38 10.43 -4.80
C GLN A 414 -10.41 10.53 -5.94
N GLY A 415 -11.42 9.65 -5.95
CA GLY A 415 -12.51 9.68 -6.91
C GLY A 415 -13.47 10.86 -6.72
N LEU A 416 -14.66 10.76 -7.32
CA LEU A 416 -15.72 11.75 -7.18
C LEU A 416 -16.04 12.05 -5.71
N SER A 417 -16.51 13.27 -5.42
CA SER A 417 -16.92 13.64 -4.07
C SER A 417 -18.13 12.83 -3.62
N THR A 418 -18.03 12.26 -2.43
CA THR A 418 -19.14 11.58 -1.75
C THR A 418 -20.08 12.59 -1.10
N LYS A 419 -21.25 12.14 -0.65
CA LYS A 419 -22.16 12.98 0.16
C LYS A 419 -21.46 13.55 1.39
N THR A 420 -20.68 12.72 2.09
CA THR A 420 -19.92 13.13 3.28
C THR A 420 -18.88 14.19 2.96
N ASP A 421 -18.20 14.11 1.80
CA ASP A 421 -17.23 15.12 1.37
C ASP A 421 -17.91 16.50 1.20
N ARG A 422 -19.14 16.52 0.65
CA ARG A 422 -19.93 17.74 0.45
C ARG A 422 -20.35 18.37 1.78
N GLU A 423 -20.82 17.55 2.72
CA GLU A 423 -21.19 18.02 4.06
C GLU A 423 -19.97 18.55 4.83
N ASN A 424 -18.82 17.85 4.71
CA ASN A 424 -17.56 18.32 5.29
C ASN A 424 -17.10 19.65 4.66
N ALA A 425 -17.33 19.86 3.35
CA ALA A 425 -16.99 21.10 2.66
C ALA A 425 -17.76 22.30 3.21
N ASP A 426 -19.05 22.13 3.49
CA ASP A 426 -19.89 23.18 4.05
C ASP A 426 -19.43 23.55 5.47
N SER A 427 -19.19 22.55 6.32
CA SER A 427 -18.69 22.76 7.69
C SER A 427 -17.31 23.44 7.69
N LEU A 428 -16.40 22.99 6.83
CA LEU A 428 -15.07 23.59 6.69
C LEU A 428 -15.17 25.06 6.24
N LYS A 429 -16.01 25.35 5.25
CA LYS A 429 -16.23 26.74 4.78
C LYS A 429 -16.75 27.63 5.91
N GLN A 430 -17.72 27.15 6.69
CA GLN A 430 -18.23 27.90 7.85
C GLN A 430 -17.14 28.20 8.87
N GLN A 431 -16.30 27.21 9.19
CA GLN A 431 -15.15 27.40 10.07
C GLN A 431 -14.18 28.46 9.52
N LEU A 432 -13.86 28.40 8.23
CA LEU A 432 -12.93 29.33 7.59
C LEU A 432 -13.47 30.77 7.55
N LEU A 433 -14.78 30.94 7.33
CA LEU A 433 -15.40 32.26 7.32
C LEU A 433 -15.52 32.89 8.71
N ALA A 434 -15.70 32.05 9.75
CA ALA A 434 -15.86 32.49 11.13
C ALA A 434 -14.53 32.79 11.85
N SER A 435 -13.41 32.28 11.35
CA SER A 435 -12.10 32.45 11.99
C SER A 435 -11.45 33.79 11.63
N GLU A 436 -10.97 34.53 12.64
CA GLU A 436 -10.21 35.77 12.46
C GLU A 436 -8.77 35.51 11.98
N ASP A 437 -8.24 34.31 12.24
CA ASP A 437 -6.92 33.88 11.77
C ASP A 437 -6.88 33.68 10.24
N VAL A 438 -8.05 33.64 9.59
CA VAL A 438 -8.15 33.50 8.14
C VAL A 438 -8.08 34.89 7.48
N PRO A 439 -7.11 35.13 6.57
CA PRO A 439 -6.96 36.42 5.91
C PRO A 439 -8.26 36.92 5.28
N TYR A 440 -8.55 38.23 5.43
CA TYR A 440 -9.78 38.83 4.90
C TYR A 440 -9.98 38.54 3.40
N GLY A 441 -8.93 38.73 2.58
CA GLY A 441 -9.01 38.43 1.15
C GLY A 441 -9.34 36.98 0.84
N TYR A 442 -8.89 36.03 1.68
CA TYR A 442 -9.21 34.61 1.52
C TYR A 442 -10.69 34.37 1.83
N ARG A 443 -11.19 34.95 2.94
CA ARG A 443 -12.62 34.86 3.30
C ARG A 443 -13.52 35.43 2.21
N GLU A 444 -13.15 36.55 1.59
CA GLU A 444 -13.89 37.11 0.46
C GLU A 444 -13.87 36.21 -0.77
N ALA A 445 -12.71 35.66 -1.14
CA ALA A 445 -12.58 34.75 -2.28
C ALA A 445 -13.48 33.50 -2.14
N ILE A 446 -13.56 32.92 -0.94
CA ILE A 446 -14.37 31.72 -0.70
C ILE A 446 -15.83 32.01 -0.36
N ARG A 447 -16.22 33.27 -0.10
CA ARG A 447 -17.56 33.64 0.40
C ARG A 447 -18.67 33.08 -0.50
N ARG A 448 -18.49 33.20 -1.82
CA ARG A 448 -19.41 32.71 -2.86
C ARG A 448 -19.04 31.35 -3.46
N ALA A 449 -17.97 30.73 -3.00
CA ALA A 449 -17.44 29.49 -3.56
C ALA A 449 -17.51 28.32 -2.56
N ASP A 450 -17.51 27.08 -3.01
CA ASP A 450 -17.49 25.89 -2.16
C ASP A 450 -16.53 24.80 -2.65
N ARG A 451 -16.30 23.79 -1.82
CA ARG A 451 -15.43 22.63 -2.09
C ARG A 451 -16.21 21.32 -2.26
N ARG A 452 -17.52 21.39 -2.52
CA ARG A 452 -18.41 20.21 -2.50
C ARG A 452 -17.98 19.15 -3.51
N ASP A 453 -17.57 19.56 -4.71
CA ASP A 453 -17.17 18.65 -5.78
C ASP A 453 -15.68 18.78 -6.14
N THR A 454 -14.86 19.27 -5.22
CA THR A 454 -13.41 19.43 -5.45
C THR A 454 -12.66 18.22 -4.90
N GLN A 455 -12.00 17.47 -5.78
CA GLN A 455 -11.46 16.14 -5.45
C GLN A 455 -10.13 16.16 -4.69
N ALA A 456 -9.29 17.18 -4.85
CA ALA A 456 -8.00 17.30 -4.16
C ALA A 456 -7.44 18.73 -4.29
N ASN A 457 -6.44 19.05 -3.47
CA ASN A 457 -5.56 20.19 -3.73
C ASN A 457 -4.60 19.86 -4.87
N ILE A 458 -4.27 20.87 -5.68
CA ILE A 458 -3.25 20.76 -6.71
C ILE A 458 -1.88 20.97 -6.07
N ARG A 459 -0.98 20.02 -6.31
CA ARG A 459 0.39 19.96 -5.81
C ARG A 459 1.36 20.07 -6.99
N PHE A 460 2.60 20.41 -6.67
CA PHE A 460 3.60 20.79 -7.67
C PHE A 460 4.85 19.93 -7.53
N SER A 461 5.46 19.62 -8.67
CA SER A 461 6.78 19.00 -8.72
C SER A 461 7.81 19.86 -7.98
N SER A 462 8.79 19.24 -7.34
CA SER A 462 9.81 19.95 -6.55
C SER A 462 10.51 21.02 -7.39
N GLY A 463 10.55 22.26 -6.88
CA GLY A 463 11.19 23.40 -7.57
C GLY A 463 10.47 23.86 -8.85
N SER A 464 9.24 23.40 -9.11
CA SER A 464 8.48 23.71 -10.32
C SER A 464 7.18 24.47 -10.02
N ASP A 465 6.70 25.17 -11.04
CA ASP A 465 5.40 25.84 -11.09
C ASP A 465 4.37 24.94 -11.79
N GLN A 466 4.81 23.77 -12.28
CA GLN A 466 3.98 22.79 -12.97
C GLN A 466 3.33 21.81 -11.98
N PRO A 467 2.02 21.54 -12.12
CA PRO A 467 1.35 20.52 -11.33
C PRO A 467 2.05 19.16 -11.46
N ASP A 468 2.06 18.38 -10.38
CA ASP A 468 2.49 16.98 -10.47
C ASP A 468 1.45 16.12 -11.21
N ILE A 469 1.82 14.90 -11.60
CA ILE A 469 0.94 14.06 -12.44
C ILE A 469 -0.36 13.67 -11.75
N ASN A 470 -0.32 13.45 -10.43
CA ASN A 470 -1.52 13.17 -9.67
C ASN A 470 -2.48 14.36 -9.72
N SER A 471 -1.94 15.57 -9.63
CA SER A 471 -2.67 16.81 -9.77
C SER A 471 -3.18 17.03 -11.20
N LEU A 472 -2.42 16.66 -12.23
CA LEU A 472 -2.89 16.69 -13.62
C LEU A 472 -4.08 15.75 -13.84
N ASN A 473 -4.05 14.54 -13.28
CA ASN A 473 -5.18 13.60 -13.33
C ASN A 473 -6.40 14.18 -12.60
N ASN A 474 -6.20 14.83 -11.45
CA ASN A 474 -7.28 15.49 -10.70
C ASN A 474 -7.86 16.68 -11.48
N LEU A 475 -7.02 17.46 -12.19
CA LEU A 475 -7.47 18.54 -13.06
C LEU A 475 -8.23 18.04 -14.28
N GLU A 476 -7.84 16.89 -14.82
CA GLU A 476 -8.59 16.24 -15.90
C GLU A 476 -9.98 15.79 -15.47
N ARG A 477 -10.09 15.14 -14.31
CA ARG A 477 -11.40 14.78 -13.72
C ARG A 477 -12.25 16.01 -13.44
N LEU A 478 -11.65 17.07 -12.88
CA LEU A 478 -12.34 18.33 -12.62
C LEU A 478 -12.84 18.97 -13.92
N ALA A 479 -12.01 19.05 -14.95
CA ALA A 479 -12.41 19.61 -16.24
C ALA A 479 -13.55 18.79 -16.88
N GLY A 480 -13.49 17.46 -16.80
CA GLY A 480 -14.57 16.59 -17.26
C GLY A 480 -15.88 16.83 -16.50
N LEU A 481 -15.81 17.04 -15.19
CA LEU A 481 -16.97 17.43 -14.37
C LEU A 481 -17.53 18.78 -14.81
N LEU A 482 -16.70 19.80 -14.98
CA LEU A 482 -17.13 21.14 -15.38
C LEU A 482 -17.69 21.19 -16.81
N ALA A 483 -17.25 20.29 -17.69
CA ALA A 483 -17.77 20.16 -19.05
C ALA A 483 -19.11 19.39 -19.14
N SER A 484 -19.52 18.72 -18.06
CA SER A 484 -20.79 17.96 -18.03
C SER A 484 -22.02 18.88 -17.98
N ALA A 485 -23.14 18.38 -18.52
CA ALA A 485 -24.40 19.13 -18.58
C ALA A 485 -24.89 19.57 -17.19
N GLY A 486 -25.29 20.83 -17.07
CA GLY A 486 -25.71 21.46 -15.81
C GLY A 486 -24.60 22.21 -15.06
N ASN A 487 -23.36 22.20 -15.56
CA ASN A 487 -22.24 22.97 -15.00
C ASN A 487 -21.79 24.16 -15.87
N GLU A 488 -22.59 24.58 -16.85
CA GLU A 488 -22.22 25.59 -17.86
C GLU A 488 -21.90 26.96 -17.25
N ASN A 489 -22.50 27.28 -16.10
CA ASN A 489 -22.30 28.54 -15.38
C ASN A 489 -21.38 28.43 -14.17
N VAL A 490 -20.74 27.26 -13.96
CA VAL A 490 -19.82 27.08 -12.83
C VAL A 490 -18.53 27.84 -13.10
N SER A 491 -18.16 28.73 -12.17
CA SER A 491 -16.87 29.41 -12.18
C SER A 491 -15.92 28.74 -11.20
N VAL A 492 -14.62 28.81 -11.47
CA VAL A 492 -13.57 28.25 -10.61
C VAL A 492 -12.83 29.39 -9.93
N VAL A 493 -12.61 29.27 -8.63
CA VAL A 493 -11.73 30.15 -7.85
C VAL A 493 -10.52 29.33 -7.44
N LEU A 494 -9.34 29.72 -7.89
CA LEU A 494 -8.06 29.07 -7.60
C LEU A 494 -7.29 29.90 -6.58
N ILE A 495 -6.92 29.25 -5.47
CA ILE A 495 -6.22 29.91 -4.37
C ILE A 495 -4.84 29.28 -4.19
N GLY A 496 -3.80 30.01 -4.56
CA GLY A 496 -2.42 29.57 -4.49
C GLY A 496 -1.73 29.91 -3.18
N PHE A 497 -0.90 28.98 -2.73
CA PHE A 497 -0.05 29.09 -1.55
C PHE A 497 1.40 28.68 -1.85
N ALA A 498 2.32 29.25 -1.09
CA ALA A 498 3.74 28.95 -1.08
C ALA A 498 4.16 28.37 0.29
N ASP A 499 5.37 27.83 0.35
CA ASP A 499 6.02 27.59 1.64
C ASP A 499 6.65 28.89 2.17
N ASN A 500 7.32 28.81 3.32
CA ASN A 500 7.95 29.97 3.97
C ASN A 500 9.39 30.26 3.52
N VAL A 501 9.86 29.69 2.40
CA VAL A 501 11.25 29.87 1.95
C VAL A 501 11.34 31.05 0.99
N GLY A 502 12.05 32.09 1.40
CA GLY A 502 12.27 33.30 0.60
C GLY A 502 11.54 34.52 1.19
N ALA A 503 11.59 35.64 0.48
CA ALA A 503 10.90 36.87 0.89
C ALA A 503 9.38 36.74 0.67
N SER A 504 8.57 37.24 1.60
CA SER A 504 7.10 37.11 1.55
C SER A 504 6.49 37.70 0.28
N GLU A 505 7.03 38.79 -0.28
CA GLU A 505 6.58 39.36 -1.56
C GLU A 505 6.85 38.40 -2.74
N ASN A 506 7.99 37.72 -2.73
CA ASN A 506 8.30 36.68 -3.72
C ASN A 506 7.37 35.48 -3.56
N ASN A 507 7.07 35.09 -2.32
CA ASN A 507 6.14 33.99 -2.03
C ASN A 507 4.73 34.30 -2.54
N LEU A 508 4.27 35.54 -2.39
CA LEU A 508 3.01 36.01 -2.95
C LEU A 508 3.00 35.84 -4.49
N ARG A 509 4.04 36.32 -5.17
CA ARG A 509 4.17 36.18 -6.63
C ARG A 509 4.28 34.72 -7.09
N ILE A 510 4.98 33.86 -6.35
CA ILE A 510 5.09 32.42 -6.65
C ILE A 510 3.74 31.73 -6.50
N SER A 511 3.03 32.02 -5.41
CA SER A 511 1.71 31.44 -5.15
C SER A 511 0.69 31.82 -6.22
N GLN A 512 0.72 33.08 -6.68
CA GLN A 512 -0.09 33.58 -7.80
C GLN A 512 0.23 32.82 -9.10
N ARG A 513 1.51 32.75 -9.49
CA ARG A 513 1.93 32.06 -10.73
C ARG A 513 1.56 30.58 -10.75
N ARG A 514 1.64 29.89 -9.61
CA ARG A 514 1.20 28.49 -9.50
C ARG A 514 -0.29 28.33 -9.75
N ALA A 515 -1.11 29.23 -9.19
CA ALA A 515 -2.53 29.22 -9.42
C ALA A 515 -2.89 29.60 -10.86
N GLU A 516 -2.11 30.49 -11.50
CA GLU A 516 -2.22 30.78 -12.94
C GLU A 516 -1.86 29.57 -13.81
N ALA A 517 -0.81 28.83 -13.49
CA ALA A 517 -0.45 27.61 -14.21
C ALA A 517 -1.57 26.57 -14.17
N VAL A 518 -2.24 26.43 -13.01
CA VAL A 518 -3.44 25.58 -12.89
C VAL A 518 -4.59 26.11 -13.74
N ALA A 519 -4.79 27.43 -13.75
CA ALA A 519 -5.80 28.06 -14.60
C ALA A 519 -5.56 27.77 -16.08
N ASP A 520 -4.31 27.84 -16.55
CA ASP A 520 -3.95 27.59 -17.94
C ASP A 520 -4.24 26.14 -18.36
N VAL A 521 -3.96 25.17 -17.48
CA VAL A 521 -4.34 23.76 -17.71
C VAL A 521 -5.86 23.61 -17.85
N LEU A 522 -6.64 24.26 -16.99
CA LEU A 522 -8.10 24.21 -17.05
C LEU A 522 -8.66 24.93 -18.29
N ARG A 523 -8.08 26.08 -18.68
CA ARG A 523 -8.43 26.81 -19.92
C ARG A 523 -8.17 25.97 -21.16
N ALA A 524 -7.04 25.26 -21.20
CA ALA A 524 -6.73 24.34 -22.29
C ALA A 524 -7.75 23.20 -22.40
N LYS A 525 -8.41 22.84 -21.30
CA LYS A 525 -9.52 21.86 -21.26
C LYS A 525 -10.91 22.50 -21.43
N GLY A 526 -10.99 23.79 -21.77
CA GLY A 526 -12.23 24.49 -22.11
C GLY A 526 -12.91 25.24 -20.95
N VAL A 527 -12.34 25.25 -19.74
CA VAL A 527 -12.89 26.00 -18.60
C VAL A 527 -12.56 27.49 -18.72
N ARG A 528 -13.57 28.36 -18.80
CA ARG A 528 -13.37 29.78 -19.12
C ARG A 528 -13.42 30.71 -17.89
N ASN A 529 -14.37 30.50 -17.00
CA ASN A 529 -14.62 31.41 -15.87
C ASN A 529 -13.72 31.03 -14.69
N ILE A 530 -12.49 31.55 -14.66
CA ILE A 530 -11.50 31.23 -13.63
C ILE A 530 -10.98 32.51 -12.97
N GLU A 531 -11.16 32.61 -11.66
CA GLU A 531 -10.60 33.63 -10.78
C GLU A 531 -9.36 33.05 -10.08
N VAL A 532 -8.30 33.86 -9.92
CA VAL A 532 -7.02 33.40 -9.36
C VAL A 532 -6.54 34.36 -8.27
N HIS A 533 -6.15 33.79 -7.12
CA HIS A 533 -5.60 34.55 -6.00
C HIS A 533 -4.35 33.87 -5.43
N GLY A 534 -3.27 34.60 -5.23
CA GLY A 534 -2.11 34.19 -4.45
C GLY A 534 -2.18 34.70 -3.01
N PHE A 535 -1.84 33.85 -2.04
CA PHE A 535 -1.79 34.20 -0.62
C PHE A 535 -0.41 34.01 0.03
N GLY A 536 0.62 33.75 -0.79
CA GLY A 536 1.98 33.53 -0.30
C GLY A 536 2.04 32.39 0.71
N GLU A 537 2.74 32.61 1.82
CA GLU A 537 2.96 31.61 2.87
C GLU A 537 1.83 31.53 3.92
N ALA A 538 0.73 32.27 3.71
CA ALA A 538 -0.41 32.24 4.63
C ALA A 538 -1.04 30.84 4.70
N MET A 539 -1.76 30.57 5.78
CA MET A 539 -2.56 29.35 5.94
C MET A 539 -1.74 28.05 5.72
N PRO A 540 -0.63 27.85 6.46
CA PRO A 540 0.13 26.60 6.36
C PRO A 540 -0.73 25.43 6.86
N VAL A 541 -0.64 24.30 6.17
CA VAL A 541 -1.35 23.04 6.49
C VAL A 541 -0.39 21.96 7.01
N ALA A 542 0.91 22.20 6.86
CA ALA A 542 1.98 21.33 7.34
C ALA A 542 3.15 22.15 7.93
N ASP A 543 4.10 21.46 8.55
CA ASP A 543 5.29 22.11 9.10
C ASP A 543 6.14 22.74 7.99
N ASN A 544 6.79 23.86 8.28
CA ASN A 544 7.70 24.50 7.33
C ASN A 544 9.18 24.09 7.56
N ALA A 545 9.45 23.30 8.59
CA ALA A 545 10.80 22.86 8.95
C ALA A 545 11.32 21.77 8.00
N SER A 546 10.45 20.84 7.61
CA SER A 546 10.78 19.71 6.75
C SER A 546 10.50 19.98 5.27
N ALA A 547 11.26 19.33 4.39
CA ALA A 547 11.02 19.44 2.94
C ALA A 547 9.64 18.90 2.53
N ALA A 548 9.17 17.85 3.20
CA ALA A 548 7.85 17.26 2.97
C ALA A 548 6.72 18.21 3.41
N GLY A 549 6.84 18.82 4.59
CA GLY A 549 5.86 19.80 5.06
C GLY A 549 5.82 21.05 4.19
N ARG A 550 6.97 21.58 3.75
CA ARG A 550 7.02 22.64 2.75
C ARG A 550 6.36 22.24 1.42
N ALA A 551 6.54 21.00 0.97
CA ALA A 551 5.83 20.50 -0.22
C ALA A 551 4.30 20.52 -0.04
N ASN A 552 3.81 20.20 1.15
CA ASN A 552 2.39 20.30 1.48
C ASN A 552 1.90 21.76 1.63
N ASN A 553 2.78 22.73 1.84
CA ASN A 553 2.37 24.14 1.86
C ASN A 553 2.35 24.76 0.46
N ARG A 554 3.13 24.22 -0.49
CA ARG A 554 3.06 24.56 -1.92
C ARG A 554 1.83 23.91 -2.57
N ARG A 555 0.71 24.62 -2.59
CA ARG A 555 -0.57 24.07 -3.07
C ARG A 555 -1.42 25.11 -3.78
N VAL A 556 -2.33 24.63 -4.61
CA VAL A 556 -3.46 25.42 -5.10
C VAL A 556 -4.74 24.73 -4.68
N GLU A 557 -5.57 25.45 -3.94
CA GLU A 557 -6.92 25.02 -3.59
C GLU A 557 -7.86 25.37 -4.75
N VAL A 558 -8.76 24.44 -5.06
CA VAL A 558 -9.82 24.65 -6.04
C VAL A 558 -11.11 24.89 -5.28
N TRP A 559 -11.84 25.93 -5.66
CA TRP A 559 -13.16 26.27 -5.16
C TRP A 559 -14.09 26.53 -6.34
N LEU A 560 -15.38 26.21 -6.19
CA LEU A 560 -16.37 26.32 -7.25
C LEU A 560 -17.46 27.32 -6.87
N VAL A 561 -17.81 28.21 -7.80
CA VAL A 561 -18.91 29.16 -7.68
C VAL A 561 -20.02 28.68 -8.62
N ARG A 562 -21.18 28.34 -8.05
CA ARG A 562 -22.37 27.98 -8.81
C ARG A 562 -23.29 29.19 -8.88
N GLY A 563 -23.69 29.55 -10.10
CA GLY A 563 -24.54 30.71 -10.39
C GLY A 563 -25.98 30.57 -9.94
#